data_AF-A0AAJ2PFA6-F1
#
_entry.id   AF-A0AAJ2PFA6-F1
#
_cell.length_a   1.000
_cell.length_b   1.000
_cell.length_c   1.000
_cell.angle_alpha   90.00
_cell.angle_beta   90.00
_cell.angle_gamma   90.00
#
_symmetry.space_group_name_H-M   'P 1'
#
loop_
_entity.id
_entity.type
_entity.pdbx_description
1 polymer ?
#
loop_
_entity_poly.entity_id
_entity_poly.type
_entity_poly.pdbx_seq_one_letter_code
_entity_poly.pdbx_strand_id
1 'polypeptide(L)'
;MGSRIKIILLSALITLSFFYIDQKIGITGNFYTVERLVVEVIDGDTIKIETGEKVRLLGINSPEIGEYLYEESKKFLEREIKGKRVRLFWDDKKEDIYGRRLAFVFLGNENINVKIVRNGLAHTYEVNKIKKYSNELIEAERYARKNGLGIWKKSEKSVCMELVDLVYTGIEKIVLKNVCPFVINLEGWSIEDEAHHKFVFPKYNLRPNETIEIYTTENAFFSFRKKYPILNKDGDSIFLRDSKGYLVLFYRY
;
A
#
# COMPACT_ATOMS: atom_id res chain seq x y z
N MET A 1 35.11 26.50 -54.78
CA MET A 1 34.48 27.23 -53.66
C MET A 1 33.16 26.61 -53.14
N GLY A 2 32.45 25.77 -53.92
CA GLY A 2 31.12 25.25 -53.53
C GLY A 2 31.03 24.07 -52.55
N SER A 3 32.14 23.38 -52.23
CA SER A 3 32.12 22.20 -51.33
C SER A 3 32.20 22.58 -49.84
N ARG A 4 32.97 23.63 -49.49
CA ARG A 4 33.11 24.10 -48.10
C ARG A 4 31.83 24.74 -47.55
N ILE A 5 31.04 25.41 -48.40
CA ILE A 5 29.77 26.05 -48.02
C ILE A 5 28.69 25.00 -47.70
N LYS A 6 28.67 23.86 -48.42
CA LYS A 6 27.72 22.77 -48.15
C LYS A 6 27.98 22.08 -46.80
N ILE A 7 29.24 21.94 -46.39
CA ILE A 7 29.60 21.32 -45.10
C ILE A 7 29.18 22.23 -43.93
N ILE A 8 29.37 23.55 -44.05
CA ILE A 8 28.98 24.51 -43.01
C ILE A 8 27.45 24.60 -42.86
N LEU A 9 26.70 24.53 -43.98
CA LEU A 9 25.23 24.50 -43.94
C LEU A 9 24.69 23.21 -43.30
N LEU A 10 25.33 22.06 -43.57
CA LEU A 10 24.92 20.77 -42.99
C LEU A 10 25.22 20.71 -41.48
N SER A 11 26.36 21.24 -41.03
CA SER A 11 26.68 21.31 -39.59
C SER A 11 25.75 22.28 -38.85
N ALA A 12 25.42 23.42 -39.46
CA ALA A 12 24.46 24.39 -38.91
C ALA A 12 23.04 23.80 -38.79
N LEU A 13 22.59 23.02 -39.77
CA LEU A 13 21.31 22.30 -39.75
C LEU A 13 21.26 21.21 -38.68
N ILE A 14 22.35 20.47 -38.47
CA ILE A 14 22.46 19.48 -37.40
C ILE A 14 22.39 20.18 -36.03
N THR A 15 23.15 21.26 -35.83
CA THR A 15 23.10 22.02 -34.55
C THR A 15 21.75 22.68 -34.30
N LEU A 16 21.08 23.19 -35.34
CA LEU A 16 19.71 23.73 -35.21
C LEU A 16 18.71 22.62 -34.87
N SER A 17 18.89 21.42 -35.43
CA SER A 17 18.03 20.27 -35.12
C SER A 17 18.24 19.78 -33.69
N PHE A 18 19.47 19.73 -33.19
CA PHE A 18 19.77 19.39 -31.78
C PHE A 18 19.21 20.44 -30.82
N PHE A 19 19.37 21.72 -31.13
CA PHE A 19 18.81 22.81 -30.32
C PHE A 19 17.28 22.82 -30.31
N TYR A 20 16.64 22.47 -31.44
CA TYR A 20 15.19 22.34 -31.54
C TYR A 20 14.66 21.07 -30.84
N ILE A 21 15.44 19.99 -30.81
CA ILE A 21 15.15 18.79 -30.01
C ILE A 21 15.24 19.11 -28.52
N ASP A 22 16.28 19.82 -28.07
CA ASP A 22 16.43 20.25 -26.68
C ASP A 22 15.29 21.18 -26.22
N GLN A 23 14.76 22.02 -27.12
CA GLN A 23 13.62 22.90 -26.80
C GLN A 23 12.27 22.14 -26.75
N LYS A 24 12.15 21.01 -27.45
CA LYS A 24 10.97 20.10 -27.38
C LYS A 24 11.04 19.11 -26.23
N ILE A 25 12.22 18.85 -25.67
CA ILE A 25 12.37 18.22 -24.36
C ILE A 25 12.05 19.31 -23.33
N GLY A 26 10.76 19.64 -23.23
CA GLY A 26 10.25 20.47 -22.17
C GLY A 26 10.63 19.83 -20.84
N ILE A 27 11.54 20.50 -20.12
CA ILE A 27 11.88 20.21 -18.72
C ILE A 27 10.58 20.34 -17.92
N THR A 28 9.89 19.21 -17.80
CA THR A 28 8.63 19.04 -17.09
C THR A 28 8.95 18.13 -15.91
N GLY A 29 9.62 18.67 -14.90
CA GLY A 29 9.97 17.97 -13.65
C GLY A 29 10.84 16.72 -13.87
N ASN A 30 12.15 16.81 -13.64
CA ASN A 30 13.06 15.67 -13.79
C ASN A 30 12.76 14.58 -12.75
N PHE A 31 11.91 13.61 -13.13
CA PHE A 31 11.85 12.32 -12.49
C PHE A 31 13.08 11.52 -12.92
N TYR A 32 14.06 11.39 -12.03
CA TYR A 32 15.26 10.60 -12.28
C TYR A 32 14.91 9.11 -12.21
N THR A 33 14.66 8.49 -13.36
CA THR A 33 14.53 7.02 -13.42
C THR A 33 15.92 6.42 -13.41
N VAL A 34 16.18 5.51 -12.47
CA VAL A 34 17.49 4.90 -12.34
C VAL A 34 17.36 3.39 -12.21
N GLU A 35 18.21 2.65 -12.92
CA GLU A 35 18.31 1.21 -12.77
C GLU A 35 19.18 0.83 -11.58
N ARG A 36 18.66 -0.10 -10.78
CA ARG A 36 19.30 -0.62 -9.57
C ARG A 36 19.10 -2.11 -9.46
N LEU A 37 20.15 -2.83 -9.06
CA LEU A 37 20.11 -4.24 -8.71
C LEU A 37 19.49 -4.41 -7.31
N VAL A 38 18.44 -5.22 -7.23
CA VAL A 38 17.85 -5.62 -5.94
C VAL A 38 18.72 -6.70 -5.30
N VAL A 39 19.39 -6.38 -4.20
CA VAL A 39 20.29 -7.30 -3.50
C VAL A 39 19.59 -8.06 -2.37
N GLU A 40 18.52 -7.49 -1.82
CA GLU A 40 17.77 -8.07 -0.72
C GLU A 40 16.29 -7.65 -0.79
N VAL A 41 15.40 -8.54 -0.35
CA VAL A 41 13.99 -8.22 -0.09
C VAL A 41 13.79 -8.35 1.42
N ILE A 42 13.41 -7.26 2.06
CA ILE A 42 13.29 -7.17 3.51
C ILE A 42 11.94 -7.76 3.95
N ASP A 43 10.87 -7.31 3.31
CA ASP A 43 9.47 -7.72 3.53
C ASP A 43 8.66 -7.56 2.22
N GLY A 44 7.33 -7.61 2.30
CA GLY A 44 6.42 -7.55 1.14
C GLY A 44 6.37 -6.20 0.42
N ASP A 45 6.99 -5.16 0.96
CA ASP A 45 6.96 -3.82 0.35
C ASP A 45 8.28 -3.04 0.49
N THR A 46 9.33 -3.64 1.04
CA THR A 46 10.63 -3.01 1.24
C THR A 46 11.74 -3.86 0.63
N ILE A 47 12.59 -3.23 -0.18
CA ILE A 47 13.78 -3.85 -0.79
C ILE A 47 15.06 -3.11 -0.42
N LYS A 48 16.20 -3.76 -0.61
CA LYS A 48 17.52 -3.16 -0.55
C LYS A 48 18.19 -3.25 -1.92
N ILE A 49 18.77 -2.15 -2.36
CA ILE A 49 19.47 -2.07 -3.66
C ILE A 49 21.00 -2.12 -3.49
N GLU A 50 21.76 -2.20 -4.59
CA GLU A 50 23.21 -2.43 -4.55
C GLU A 50 24.02 -1.34 -3.84
N THR A 51 23.44 -0.14 -3.69
CA THR A 51 24.03 0.96 -2.92
C THR A 51 23.90 0.77 -1.40
N GLY A 52 23.15 -0.25 -0.96
CA GLY A 52 22.80 -0.49 0.44
C GLY A 52 21.56 0.28 0.91
N GLU A 53 21.03 1.17 0.08
CA GLU A 53 19.83 1.96 0.34
C GLU A 53 18.57 1.07 0.41
N LYS A 54 17.66 1.41 1.34
CA LYS A 54 16.36 0.78 1.46
C LYS A 54 15.31 1.56 0.66
N VAL A 55 14.54 0.85 -0.14
CA VAL A 55 13.48 1.41 -0.98
C VAL A 55 12.16 0.82 -0.55
N ARG A 56 11.21 1.70 -0.19
CA ARG A 56 9.83 1.36 0.15
C ARG A 56 8.97 1.49 -1.09
N LEU A 57 8.25 0.44 -1.45
CA LEU A 57 7.31 0.43 -2.57
C LEU A 57 6.21 1.45 -2.27
N LEU A 58 6.14 2.53 -3.05
CA LEU A 58 5.19 3.60 -2.83
C LEU A 58 3.74 3.14 -3.08
N GLY A 59 2.82 3.61 -2.24
CA GLY A 59 1.37 3.48 -2.41
C GLY A 59 0.75 2.16 -2.03
N ILE A 60 1.53 1.28 -1.38
CA ILE A 60 1.06 -0.04 -0.97
C ILE A 60 1.48 -0.32 0.47
N ASN A 61 0.77 -1.19 1.17
CA ASN A 61 1.20 -1.79 2.43
C ASN A 61 1.00 -3.31 2.35
N SER A 62 2.03 -4.06 2.69
CA SER A 62 1.99 -5.51 2.83
C SER A 62 1.72 -5.91 4.28
N PRO A 63 1.28 -7.15 4.55
CA PRO A 63 1.15 -7.64 5.93
C PRO A 63 2.47 -7.50 6.70
N GLU A 64 2.39 -7.18 7.99
CA GLU A 64 3.55 -7.05 8.89
C GLU A 64 4.02 -8.41 9.42
N ILE A 65 5.19 -8.45 10.06
CA ILE A 65 5.74 -9.70 10.62
C ILE A 65 4.75 -10.37 11.57
N GLY A 66 4.48 -11.65 11.35
CA GLY A 66 3.54 -12.45 12.15
C GLY A 66 2.09 -12.36 11.68
N GLU A 67 1.80 -11.55 10.66
CA GLU A 67 0.47 -11.46 10.07
C GLU A 67 0.24 -12.50 8.97
N TYR A 68 -1.05 -12.77 8.72
CA TYR A 68 -1.47 -13.66 7.65
C TYR A 68 -0.97 -13.15 6.29
N LEU A 69 -0.23 -13.99 5.58
CA LEU A 69 0.42 -13.73 4.27
C LEU A 69 1.66 -12.84 4.28
N TYR A 70 2.28 -12.58 5.43
CA TYR A 70 3.58 -11.92 5.51
C TYR A 70 4.64 -12.62 4.64
N GLU A 71 4.83 -13.93 4.88
CA GLU A 71 5.84 -14.74 4.18
C GLU A 71 5.56 -14.86 2.68
N GLU A 72 4.29 -15.00 2.31
CA GLU A 72 3.85 -15.09 0.93
C GLU A 72 4.08 -13.78 0.17
N SER A 73 3.83 -12.64 0.82
CA SER A 73 4.08 -11.32 0.24
C SER A 73 5.58 -11.09 0.00
N LYS A 74 6.42 -11.42 1.00
CA LYS A 74 7.87 -11.37 0.88
C LYS A 74 8.40 -12.29 -0.23
N LYS A 75 7.99 -13.56 -0.24
CA LYS A 75 8.42 -14.55 -1.25
C LYS A 75 7.97 -14.17 -2.66
N PHE A 76 6.80 -13.57 -2.80
CA PHE A 76 6.36 -13.02 -4.07
C PHE A 76 7.36 -11.97 -4.56
N LEU A 77 7.69 -10.98 -3.73
CA LEU A 77 8.61 -9.92 -4.11
C LEU A 77 10.02 -10.48 -4.39
N GLU A 78 10.49 -11.46 -3.62
CA GLU A 78 11.73 -12.17 -3.89
C GLU A 78 11.76 -12.83 -5.28
N ARG A 79 10.72 -13.60 -5.61
CA ARG A 79 10.61 -14.26 -6.91
C ARG A 79 10.55 -13.27 -8.06
N GLU A 80 9.81 -12.18 -7.88
CA GLU A 80 9.63 -11.17 -8.91
C GLU A 80 10.92 -10.40 -9.20
N ILE A 81 11.67 -9.96 -8.18
CA ILE A 81 12.74 -8.97 -8.39
C ILE A 81 14.10 -9.22 -7.71
N LYS A 82 14.24 -10.18 -6.78
CA LYS A 82 15.54 -10.43 -6.12
C LYS A 82 16.60 -10.84 -7.14
N GLY A 83 17.77 -10.21 -7.07
CA GLY A 83 18.89 -10.45 -8.00
C GLY A 83 18.67 -9.87 -9.40
N LYS A 84 17.63 -9.05 -9.63
CA LYS A 84 17.34 -8.42 -10.93
C LYS A 84 17.56 -6.92 -10.87
N ARG A 85 17.84 -6.30 -12.03
CA ARG A 85 17.86 -4.85 -12.19
C ARG A 85 16.44 -4.32 -12.40
N VAL A 86 16.02 -3.39 -11.57
CA VAL A 86 14.71 -2.73 -11.61
C VAL A 86 14.89 -1.25 -11.89
N ARG A 87 13.91 -0.64 -12.58
CA ARG A 87 13.82 0.81 -12.77
C ARG A 87 13.03 1.40 -11.61
N LEU A 88 13.63 2.35 -10.91
CA LEU A 88 13.02 3.04 -9.78
C LEU A 88 12.49 4.41 -10.23
N PHE A 89 11.21 4.63 -10.02
CA PHE A 89 10.53 5.91 -10.20
C PHE A 89 10.27 6.53 -8.84
N TRP A 90 11.17 7.41 -8.41
CA TRP A 90 11.12 8.04 -7.10
C TRP A 90 9.95 9.01 -6.96
N ASP A 91 9.42 9.10 -5.74
CA ASP A 91 8.53 10.19 -5.36
C ASP A 91 9.31 11.52 -5.22
N ASP A 92 8.59 12.64 -5.35
CA ASP A 92 9.14 13.98 -5.13
C ASP A 92 9.57 14.17 -3.65
N LYS A 93 8.94 13.42 -2.72
CA LYS A 93 9.33 13.37 -1.31
C LYS A 93 10.52 12.44 -1.11
N LYS A 94 11.58 12.97 -0.49
CA LYS A 94 12.90 12.33 -0.47
C LYS A 94 12.93 11.03 0.33
N GLU A 95 12.34 11.00 1.53
CA GLU A 95 12.39 9.86 2.47
C GLU A 95 11.15 9.82 3.36
N ASP A 96 10.78 8.62 3.84
CA ASP A 96 9.81 8.46 4.92
C ASP A 96 10.46 8.68 6.31
N ILE A 97 9.66 8.58 7.39
CA ILE A 97 10.14 8.80 8.77
C ILE A 97 11.21 7.78 9.21
N TYR A 98 11.41 6.69 8.47
CA TYR A 98 12.38 5.64 8.74
C TYR A 98 13.63 5.76 7.84
N GLY A 99 13.74 6.83 7.05
CA GLY A 99 14.84 7.06 6.12
C GLY A 99 14.79 6.16 4.87
N ARG A 100 13.63 5.55 4.56
CA ARG A 100 13.45 4.77 3.33
C ARG A 100 13.06 5.70 2.20
N ARG A 101 13.65 5.49 1.02
CA ARG A 101 13.25 6.24 -0.18
C ARG A 101 12.03 5.57 -0.82
N LEU A 102 11.07 6.38 -1.24
CA LEU A 102 9.80 5.91 -1.79
C LEU A 102 9.86 5.84 -3.32
N ALA A 103 9.48 4.69 -3.89
CA ALA A 103 9.47 4.53 -5.34
C ALA A 103 8.40 3.58 -5.86
N PHE A 104 7.98 3.81 -7.10
CA PHE A 104 7.43 2.74 -7.93
C PHE A 104 8.57 1.91 -8.54
N VAL A 105 8.45 0.59 -8.43
CA VAL A 105 9.46 -0.37 -8.86
C VAL A 105 8.98 -1.06 -10.13
N PHE A 106 9.77 -0.97 -11.20
CA PHE A 106 9.46 -1.59 -12.48
C PHE A 106 10.49 -2.65 -12.86
N LEU A 107 10.02 -3.82 -13.28
CA LEU A 107 10.83 -4.82 -13.98
C LEU A 107 10.42 -4.85 -15.46
N GLY A 108 11.30 -4.39 -16.35
CA GLY A 108 10.89 -4.13 -17.74
C GLY A 108 9.78 -3.08 -17.78
N ASN A 109 8.61 -3.44 -18.32
CA ASN A 109 7.42 -2.59 -18.39
C ASN A 109 6.38 -2.89 -17.30
N GLU A 110 6.65 -3.84 -16.40
CA GLU A 110 5.70 -4.24 -15.38
C GLU A 110 5.91 -3.46 -14.07
N ASN A 111 4.83 -2.85 -13.56
CA ASN A 111 4.83 -2.16 -12.27
C ASN A 111 4.63 -3.18 -11.14
N ILE A 112 5.68 -3.42 -10.36
CA ILE A 112 5.69 -4.45 -9.31
C ILE A 112 4.77 -4.06 -8.15
N ASN A 113 4.65 -2.75 -7.83
CA ASN A 113 3.72 -2.25 -6.82
C ASN A 113 2.28 -2.61 -7.17
N VAL A 114 1.89 -2.42 -8.43
CA VAL A 114 0.55 -2.79 -8.93
C VAL A 114 0.37 -4.30 -8.96
N LYS A 115 1.42 -5.03 -9.37
CA LYS A 115 1.37 -6.50 -9.47
C LYS A 115 1.13 -7.15 -8.12
N ILE A 116 1.82 -6.74 -7.06
CA ILE A 116 1.67 -7.34 -5.74
C ILE A 116 0.28 -7.07 -5.13
N VAL A 117 -0.24 -5.84 -5.31
CA VAL A 117 -1.61 -5.48 -4.90
C VAL A 117 -2.64 -6.31 -5.67
N ARG A 118 -2.46 -6.48 -6.98
CA ARG A 118 -3.37 -7.27 -7.83
C ARG A 118 -3.44 -8.74 -7.41
N ASN A 119 -2.35 -9.28 -6.86
CA ASN A 119 -2.30 -10.65 -6.31
C ASN A 119 -2.88 -10.74 -4.89
N GLY A 120 -3.34 -9.63 -4.31
CA GLY A 120 -3.88 -9.59 -2.95
C GLY A 120 -2.83 -9.80 -1.86
N LEU A 121 -1.56 -9.51 -2.14
CA LEU A 121 -0.45 -9.64 -1.18
C LEU A 121 -0.06 -8.30 -0.55
N ALA A 122 -0.74 -7.23 -0.93
CA ALA A 122 -0.68 -5.90 -0.35
C ALA A 122 -2.02 -5.18 -0.60
N HIS A 123 -2.33 -4.16 0.20
CA HIS A 123 -3.42 -3.21 -0.05
C HIS A 123 -2.85 -1.84 -0.44
N THR A 124 -3.69 -0.94 -0.95
CA THR A 124 -3.25 0.44 -1.22
C THR A 124 -3.07 1.22 0.07
N TYR A 125 -2.10 2.12 0.11
CA TYR A 125 -1.83 3.00 1.25
C TYR A 125 -1.60 4.44 0.77
N GLU A 126 -2.29 5.42 1.38
CA GLU A 126 -2.23 6.85 1.02
C GLU A 126 -2.41 7.13 -0.50
N VAL A 127 -3.16 6.29 -1.22
CA VAL A 127 -3.21 6.28 -2.69
C VAL A 127 -3.73 7.59 -3.31
N ASN A 128 -4.57 8.29 -2.57
CA ASN A 128 -5.15 9.60 -2.85
C ASN A 128 -4.12 10.75 -2.74
N LYS A 129 -2.97 10.53 -2.06
CA LYS A 129 -1.85 11.49 -2.02
C LYS A 129 -0.88 11.29 -3.20
N ILE A 130 -1.07 10.25 -4.02
CA ILE A 130 -0.16 9.85 -5.08
C ILE A 130 -0.60 10.39 -6.44
N LYS A 131 0.33 11.07 -7.13
CA LYS A 131 0.08 11.68 -8.45
C LYS A 131 0.11 10.68 -9.62
N LYS A 132 0.96 9.65 -9.55
CA LYS A 132 1.20 8.69 -10.65
C LYS A 132 0.77 7.28 -10.26
N TYR A 133 0.22 6.52 -11.20
CA TYR A 133 -0.17 5.11 -11.04
C TYR A 133 -1.22 4.83 -9.93
N SER A 134 -1.78 5.85 -9.29
CA SER A 134 -2.82 5.71 -8.25
C SER A 134 -4.04 4.97 -8.77
N ASN A 135 -4.53 5.30 -9.98
CA ASN A 135 -5.63 4.59 -10.61
C ASN A 135 -5.31 3.10 -10.84
N GLU A 136 -4.09 2.76 -11.27
CA GLU A 136 -3.68 1.37 -11.50
C GLU A 136 -3.66 0.57 -10.19
N LEU A 137 -3.18 1.18 -9.11
CA LEU A 137 -3.22 0.59 -7.77
C LEU A 137 -4.67 0.36 -7.28
N ILE A 138 -5.54 1.35 -7.46
CA ILE A 138 -6.96 1.27 -7.10
C ILE A 138 -7.65 0.14 -7.88
N GLU A 139 -7.41 0.04 -9.19
CA GLU A 139 -7.97 -1.03 -10.02
C GLU A 139 -7.43 -2.41 -9.63
N ALA A 140 -6.14 -2.50 -9.32
CA ALA A 140 -5.52 -3.73 -8.84
C ALA A 140 -6.12 -4.21 -7.51
N GLU A 141 -6.30 -3.30 -6.55
CA GLU A 141 -6.90 -3.63 -5.26
C GLU A 141 -8.37 -4.03 -5.43
N ARG A 142 -9.12 -3.30 -6.24
CA ARG A 142 -10.51 -3.65 -6.56
C ARG A 142 -10.61 -5.03 -7.17
N TYR A 143 -9.70 -5.39 -8.08
CA TYR A 143 -9.63 -6.72 -8.66
C TYR A 143 -9.36 -7.78 -7.58
N ALA A 144 -8.35 -7.59 -6.73
CA ALA A 144 -8.00 -8.54 -5.68
C ALA A 144 -9.16 -8.73 -4.68
N ARG A 145 -9.81 -7.62 -4.29
CA ARG A 145 -11.00 -7.59 -3.42
C ARG A 145 -12.17 -8.36 -4.01
N LYS A 146 -12.53 -8.07 -5.26
CA LYS A 146 -13.66 -8.72 -5.95
C LYS A 146 -13.46 -10.24 -6.06
N ASN A 147 -12.22 -10.68 -6.25
CA ASN A 147 -11.88 -12.09 -6.41
C ASN A 147 -11.47 -12.77 -5.08
N GLY A 148 -11.49 -12.08 -3.95
CA GLY A 148 -11.13 -12.64 -2.64
C GLY A 148 -9.69 -13.16 -2.56
N LEU A 149 -8.76 -12.52 -3.26
CA LEU A 149 -7.36 -12.96 -3.35
C LEU A 149 -6.55 -12.56 -2.11
N GLY A 150 -5.67 -13.45 -1.66
CA GLY A 150 -4.72 -13.18 -0.59
C GLY A 150 -5.36 -12.61 0.67
N ILE A 151 -4.96 -11.40 1.07
CA ILE A 151 -5.44 -10.70 2.27
C ILE A 151 -6.94 -10.37 2.23
N TRP A 152 -7.55 -10.48 1.04
CA TRP A 152 -8.98 -10.24 0.80
C TRP A 152 -9.82 -11.52 0.89
N LYS A 153 -9.21 -12.66 1.22
CA LYS A 153 -9.94 -13.91 1.47
C LYS A 153 -10.91 -13.71 2.63
N LYS A 154 -12.21 -13.94 2.37
CA LYS A 154 -13.27 -13.72 3.34
C LYS A 154 -13.31 -14.82 4.41
N SER A 155 -13.54 -14.40 5.64
CA SER A 155 -13.92 -15.29 6.74
C SER A 155 -15.37 -15.77 6.55
N GLU A 156 -15.68 -16.96 7.03
CA GLU A 156 -17.07 -17.44 7.16
C GLU A 156 -17.90 -16.51 8.07
N LYS A 157 -17.25 -15.74 8.94
CA LYS A 157 -17.91 -14.78 9.82
C LYS A 157 -18.19 -13.43 9.17
N SER A 158 -17.84 -13.23 7.90
CA SER A 158 -18.07 -11.97 7.19
C SER A 158 -19.56 -11.61 7.05
N VAL A 159 -20.45 -12.59 7.18
CA VAL A 159 -21.91 -12.38 7.16
C VAL A 159 -22.50 -12.10 8.55
N CYS A 160 -21.70 -12.20 9.61
CA CYS A 160 -22.16 -12.07 10.99
C CYS A 160 -21.80 -10.75 11.67
N MET A 161 -20.82 -10.02 11.14
CA MET A 161 -20.38 -8.75 11.74
C MET A 161 -20.84 -7.59 10.87
N GLU A 162 -21.50 -6.63 11.51
CA GLU A 162 -21.93 -5.38 10.89
C GLU A 162 -21.22 -4.20 11.53
N LEU A 163 -20.75 -3.25 10.72
CA LEU A 163 -20.30 -1.94 11.18
C LEU A 163 -21.54 -1.06 11.36
N VAL A 164 -21.95 -0.84 12.60
CA VAL A 164 -23.15 -0.08 12.95
C VAL A 164 -22.90 1.41 12.88
N ASP A 165 -21.76 1.84 13.42
CA ASP A 165 -21.37 3.25 13.46
C ASP A 165 -19.86 3.38 13.46
N LEU A 166 -19.39 4.52 12.96
CA LEU A 166 -17.99 4.85 12.87
C LEU A 166 -17.80 6.34 13.14
N VAL A 167 -17.39 6.63 14.36
CA VAL A 167 -17.21 8.00 14.85
C VAL A 167 -15.73 8.34 14.76
N TYR A 168 -15.41 9.40 14.04
CA TYR A 168 -14.03 9.89 13.84
C TYR A 168 -13.87 11.36 14.30
N THR A 169 -14.91 11.96 14.92
CA THR A 169 -14.84 13.29 15.52
C THR A 169 -15.03 13.18 17.03
N GLY A 170 -14.25 13.94 17.78
CA GLY A 170 -14.27 13.88 19.25
C GLY A 170 -13.67 12.58 19.76
N ILE A 171 -14.48 11.74 20.42
CA ILE A 171 -14.06 10.43 20.91
C ILE A 171 -14.26 9.42 19.79
N GLU A 172 -13.18 9.04 19.12
CA GLU A 172 -13.28 8.11 18.00
C GLU A 172 -13.58 6.70 18.47
N LYS A 173 -14.53 6.08 17.78
CA LYS A 173 -14.92 4.71 18.04
C LYS A 173 -15.46 4.01 16.82
N ILE A 174 -15.28 2.70 16.83
CA ILE A 174 -15.80 1.75 15.86
C ILE A 174 -16.86 0.94 16.58
N VAL A 175 -18.08 0.90 16.03
CA VAL A 175 -19.21 0.20 16.65
C VAL A 175 -19.57 -1.01 15.81
N LEU A 176 -19.37 -2.21 16.36
CA LEU A 176 -19.61 -3.47 15.66
C LEU A 176 -20.75 -4.24 16.32
N LYS A 177 -21.57 -4.92 15.51
CA LYS A 177 -22.66 -5.76 15.99
C LYS A 177 -22.58 -7.17 15.44
N ASN A 178 -22.89 -8.15 16.30
CA ASN A 178 -23.16 -9.52 15.87
C ASN A 178 -24.62 -9.66 15.42
N VAL A 179 -24.82 -9.87 14.12
CA VAL A 179 -26.16 -10.07 13.54
C VAL A 179 -26.55 -11.55 13.39
N CYS A 180 -25.64 -12.47 13.69
CA CYS A 180 -25.90 -13.90 13.65
C CYS A 180 -26.62 -14.38 14.93
N PRO A 181 -27.41 -15.48 14.85
CA PRO A 181 -28.20 -15.99 15.97
C PRO A 181 -27.38 -16.80 16.99
N PHE A 182 -26.06 -16.76 16.92
CA PHE A 182 -25.16 -17.50 17.81
C PHE A 182 -24.02 -16.62 18.36
N VAL A 183 -23.40 -17.08 19.43
CA VAL A 183 -22.26 -16.41 20.07
C VAL A 183 -21.01 -16.51 19.18
N ILE A 184 -20.27 -15.40 19.07
CA ILE A 184 -18.98 -15.34 18.37
C ILE A 184 -17.88 -15.11 19.38
N ASN A 185 -16.90 -16.02 19.45
CA ASN A 185 -15.69 -15.80 20.22
C ASN A 185 -14.72 -14.93 19.39
N LEU A 186 -14.42 -13.73 19.89
CA LEU A 186 -13.53 -12.76 19.27
C LEU A 186 -12.06 -12.95 19.66
N GLU A 187 -11.72 -13.89 20.53
CA GLU A 187 -10.34 -14.10 20.98
C GLU A 187 -9.37 -14.23 19.80
N GLY A 188 -8.35 -13.36 19.79
CA GLY A 188 -7.32 -13.33 18.74
C GLY A 188 -7.76 -12.72 17.42
N TRP A 189 -9.01 -12.26 17.29
CA TRP A 189 -9.42 -11.41 16.16
C TRP A 189 -8.70 -10.07 16.24
N SER A 190 -8.57 -9.37 15.12
CA SER A 190 -7.94 -8.06 15.10
C SER A 190 -8.72 -7.05 14.29
N ILE A 191 -8.61 -5.79 14.70
CA ILE A 191 -9.03 -4.64 13.93
C ILE A 191 -7.83 -3.73 13.69
N GLU A 192 -7.71 -3.26 12.45
CA GLU A 192 -6.51 -2.59 11.99
C GLU A 192 -6.88 -1.46 11.04
N ASP A 193 -6.13 -0.35 11.11
CA ASP A 193 -6.22 0.71 10.11
C ASP A 193 -5.24 0.49 8.95
N GLU A 194 -5.26 1.38 7.95
CA GLU A 194 -4.32 1.26 6.82
C GLU A 194 -2.86 1.51 7.18
N ALA A 195 -2.58 2.13 8.35
CA ALA A 195 -1.25 2.44 8.84
C ALA A 195 -0.70 1.37 9.81
N HIS A 196 -1.33 0.20 9.88
CA HIS A 196 -0.99 -0.92 10.76
C HIS A 196 -1.13 -0.62 12.26
N HIS A 197 -1.90 0.39 12.65
CA HIS A 197 -2.37 0.48 14.03
C HIS A 197 -3.35 -0.66 14.26
N LYS A 198 -2.99 -1.58 15.16
CA LYS A 198 -3.72 -2.83 15.37
C LYS A 198 -4.22 -2.96 16.81
N PHE A 199 -5.46 -3.37 16.96
CA PHE A 199 -6.03 -3.85 18.22
C PHE A 199 -6.38 -5.34 18.07
N VAL A 200 -5.96 -6.16 19.04
CA VAL A 200 -6.28 -7.60 19.10
C VAL A 200 -7.26 -7.83 20.23
N PHE A 201 -8.37 -8.48 19.92
CA PHE A 201 -9.42 -8.76 20.88
C PHE A 201 -8.96 -9.76 21.94
N PRO A 202 -9.16 -9.46 23.24
CA PRO A 202 -9.01 -10.46 24.28
C PRO A 202 -10.15 -11.48 24.16
N LYS A 203 -10.13 -12.51 25.01
CA LYS A 203 -11.23 -13.45 25.09
C LYS A 203 -12.55 -12.73 25.37
N TYR A 204 -13.45 -12.78 24.38
CA TYR A 204 -14.76 -12.16 24.47
C TYR A 204 -15.79 -12.95 23.67
N ASN A 205 -16.94 -13.24 24.29
CA ASN A 205 -18.03 -13.98 23.69
C ASN A 205 -19.15 -13.02 23.31
N LEU A 206 -19.13 -12.52 22.09
CA LEU A 206 -20.11 -11.57 21.56
C LEU A 206 -21.44 -12.28 21.28
N ARG A 207 -22.49 -11.96 22.05
CA ARG A 207 -23.81 -12.60 21.97
C ARG A 207 -24.59 -12.15 20.73
N PRO A 208 -25.65 -12.88 20.34
CA PRO A 208 -26.55 -12.45 19.27
C PRO A 208 -27.12 -11.06 19.54
N ASN A 209 -27.13 -10.21 18.51
CA ASN A 209 -27.56 -8.81 18.55
C ASN A 209 -26.77 -7.88 19.49
N GLU A 210 -25.70 -8.37 20.12
CA GLU A 210 -24.84 -7.56 20.97
C GLU A 210 -23.97 -6.63 20.12
N THR A 211 -23.82 -5.41 20.61
CA THR A 211 -22.98 -4.36 20.02
C THR A 211 -21.79 -4.09 20.94
N ILE A 212 -20.61 -3.92 20.35
CA ILE A 212 -19.40 -3.53 21.04
C ILE A 212 -18.84 -2.23 20.44
N GLU A 213 -18.19 -1.46 21.28
CA GLU A 213 -17.51 -0.22 20.89
C GLU A 213 -16.01 -0.39 21.11
N ILE A 214 -15.22 -0.10 20.07
CA ILE A 214 -13.76 -0.10 20.11
C ILE A 214 -13.28 1.34 19.96
N TYR A 215 -12.56 1.84 20.97
CA TYR A 215 -12.08 3.21 21.01
C TYR A 215 -10.65 3.31 20.47
N THR A 216 -10.29 4.42 19.81
CA THR A 216 -8.91 4.59 19.33
C THR A 216 -7.95 5.03 20.45
N THR A 217 -8.44 5.85 21.37
CA THR A 217 -7.67 6.40 22.49
C THR A 217 -7.87 5.63 23.80
N GLU A 218 -7.06 5.95 24.81
CA GLU A 218 -7.06 5.30 26.12
C GLU A 218 -8.43 5.35 26.84
N ASN A 219 -8.58 4.52 27.88
CA ASN A 219 -9.70 4.49 28.85
C ASN A 219 -10.95 3.66 28.50
N ALA A 220 -10.86 2.70 27.57
CA ALA A 220 -11.93 1.74 27.30
C ALA A 220 -11.45 0.28 27.35
N PHE A 221 -12.39 -0.65 27.58
CA PHE A 221 -12.11 -2.10 27.61
C PHE A 221 -11.58 -2.60 26.26
N PHE A 222 -12.21 -2.19 25.15
CA PHE A 222 -11.69 -2.38 23.81
C PHE A 222 -11.11 -1.06 23.31
N SER A 223 -9.78 -1.02 23.17
CA SER A 223 -9.10 0.20 22.75
C SER A 223 -7.75 -0.11 22.10
N PHE A 224 -7.40 0.68 21.07
CA PHE A 224 -6.06 0.69 20.48
C PHE A 224 -5.00 1.29 21.42
N ARG A 225 -5.43 1.93 22.51
CA ARG A 225 -4.61 2.59 23.55
C ARG A 225 -3.61 3.58 22.96
N LYS A 226 -4.04 4.33 21.94
CA LYS A 226 -3.24 5.40 21.35
C LYS A 226 -3.38 6.68 22.16
N LYS A 227 -2.30 7.45 22.25
CA LYS A 227 -2.30 8.78 22.90
C LYS A 227 -3.02 9.84 22.08
N TYR A 228 -3.21 9.57 20.79
CA TYR A 228 -3.84 10.44 19.84
C TYR A 228 -4.86 9.65 19.00
N PRO A 229 -5.88 10.33 18.45
CA PRO A 229 -6.85 9.71 17.56
C PRO A 229 -6.19 9.20 16.27
N ILE A 230 -6.65 8.08 15.72
CA ILE A 230 -6.05 7.43 14.54
C ILE A 230 -6.97 7.41 13.32
N LEU A 231 -8.28 7.63 13.50
CA LEU A 231 -9.23 7.69 12.40
C LEU A 231 -9.36 9.12 11.87
N ASN A 232 -9.42 9.31 10.57
CA ASN A 232 -9.47 10.60 9.93
C ASN A 232 -10.27 10.55 8.61
N LYS A 233 -10.60 11.73 8.08
CA LYS A 233 -11.40 11.86 6.84
C LYS A 233 -10.60 11.66 5.55
N ASP A 234 -9.29 11.48 5.64
CA ASP A 234 -8.40 11.48 4.48
C ASP A 234 -8.28 10.09 3.83
N GLY A 235 -9.28 9.22 4.00
CA GLY A 235 -9.39 7.95 3.29
C GLY A 235 -9.01 6.70 4.10
N ASP A 236 -9.08 6.78 5.43
CA ASP A 236 -8.73 5.65 6.29
C ASP A 236 -9.57 4.40 5.96
N SER A 237 -8.94 3.26 6.18
CA SER A 237 -9.56 1.96 6.01
C SER A 237 -9.58 1.21 7.33
N ILE A 238 -10.57 0.35 7.51
CA ILE A 238 -10.68 -0.53 8.67
C ILE A 238 -10.74 -1.96 8.16
N PHE A 239 -9.86 -2.80 8.72
CA PHE A 239 -9.80 -4.23 8.46
C PHE A 239 -10.12 -4.98 9.74
N LEU A 240 -11.28 -5.63 9.80
CA LEU A 240 -11.60 -6.61 10.83
C LEU A 240 -11.23 -8.00 10.31
N ARG A 241 -10.37 -8.70 11.04
CA ARG A 241 -9.90 -10.05 10.70
C ARG A 241 -10.22 -11.02 11.82
N ASP A 242 -10.54 -12.26 11.45
CA ASP A 242 -10.68 -13.34 12.42
C ASP A 242 -9.32 -13.81 12.94
N SER A 243 -9.33 -14.74 13.90
CA SER A 243 -8.11 -15.30 14.51
C SER A 243 -7.19 -16.05 13.54
N LYS A 244 -7.63 -16.34 12.31
CA LYS A 244 -6.81 -16.93 11.24
C LYS A 244 -6.29 -15.86 10.26
N GLY A 245 -6.65 -14.59 10.45
CA GLY A 245 -6.31 -13.48 9.57
C GLY A 245 -7.24 -13.29 8.37
N TYR A 246 -8.32 -14.07 8.27
CA TYR A 246 -9.28 -13.92 7.18
C TYR A 246 -10.16 -12.69 7.38
N LEU A 247 -10.50 -12.02 6.28
CA LEU A 247 -11.22 -10.76 6.30
C LEU A 247 -12.69 -10.98 6.70
N VAL A 248 -13.08 -10.43 7.85
CA VAL A 248 -14.46 -10.42 8.32
C VAL A 248 -15.18 -9.20 7.79
N LEU A 249 -14.60 -8.01 7.95
CA LEU A 249 -15.18 -6.75 7.51
C LEU A 249 -14.08 -5.84 6.96
N PHE A 250 -14.39 -5.13 5.88
CA PHE A 250 -13.56 -4.06 5.34
C PHE A 250 -14.42 -2.82 5.10
N TYR A 251 -13.93 -1.68 5.56
CA TYR A 251 -14.54 -0.38 5.32
C TYR A 251 -13.45 0.61 4.88
N ARG A 252 -13.78 1.53 3.96
CA ARG A 252 -12.92 2.65 3.55
C ARG A 252 -13.81 3.87 3.33
N TYR A 253 -13.39 5.02 3.84
CA TYR A 253 -14.08 6.31 3.67
C TYR A 253 -14.08 6.80 2.21
#